data_AF-A0A357TEU9-F1
#
_entry.id   AF-A0A357TEU9-F1
#
_cell.length_a   1.000
_cell.length_b   1.000
_cell.length_c   1.000
_cell.angle_alpha   90.00
_cell.angle_beta   90.00
_cell.angle_gamma   90.00
#
_symmetry.space_group_name_H-M   'P 1'
#
loop_
_entity.id
_entity.type
_entity.pdbx_description
1 polymer ?
#
loop_
_entity_poly.entity_id
_entity_poly.type
_entity_poly.pdbx_seq_one_letter_code
_entity_poly.pdbx_strand_id
1 'polypeptide(L)'
;MCLLSFFETSNSNTTSSGHVSKPDIKTTDSNLKITIGSKCEFAKSRLVITFLLSLIFAEAKPPNVVVILTDDQGYADISFNPNHPKEVATPHMDALAREGVFFSQAYTSGAVCSPTRAGLMLGLYQQRLGIYTAGDGGRGFNPQTKILPSFLPNNYNSTVIGKWHMGLDTDYPKLSMHALNRGFDECYKFMGRGGHDYFKLQGVKGTDYAPIYRNKTRLKDSDYSGYLTTRLTEEAVAFIERQEQKPFFLYLAY
;
A
#
# COMPACT_ATOMS: atom_id res chain seq x y z
N MET A 1 7.54 14.71 0.46
CA MET A 1 7.14 14.14 -0.85
C MET A 1 6.42 12.81 -0.56
N CYS A 2 5.31 12.48 -1.21
CA CYS A 2 4.62 11.19 -0.99
C CYS A 2 5.12 10.20 -2.04
N LEU A 3 5.81 9.13 -1.64
CA LEU A 3 6.20 8.07 -2.57
C LEU A 3 5.01 7.11 -2.70
N LEU A 4 4.21 7.29 -3.76
CA LEU A 4 3.19 6.30 -4.12
C LEU A 4 3.86 5.25 -5.00
N SER A 5 4.28 4.14 -4.41
CA SER A 5 4.81 2.99 -5.15
C SER A 5 3.72 1.94 -5.29
N PHE A 6 3.20 1.76 -6.51
CA PHE A 6 2.39 0.60 -6.84
C PHE A 6 3.32 -0.59 -7.10
N PHE A 7 3.25 -1.62 -6.27
CA PHE A 7 3.94 -2.89 -6.52
C PHE A 7 2.96 -3.88 -7.13
N GLU A 8 3.22 -4.29 -8.36
CA GLU A 8 2.55 -5.44 -8.96
C GLU A 8 3.50 -6.65 -8.80
N THR A 9 3.27 -7.48 -7.78
CA THR A 9 4.05 -8.71 -7.60
C THR A 9 3.42 -9.83 -8.41
N SER A 10 3.87 -10.05 -9.65
CA SER A 10 3.55 -11.28 -10.39
C SER A 10 4.44 -12.41 -9.91
N ASN A 11 3.92 -13.30 -9.07
CA ASN A 11 4.66 -14.47 -8.62
C ASN A 11 4.48 -15.61 -9.65
N SER A 12 5.30 -15.64 -10.70
CA SER A 12 5.40 -16.80 -11.60
C SER A 12 6.81 -17.37 -11.59
N ASN A 13 7.09 -18.18 -10.56
CA ASN A 13 8.21 -19.12 -10.56
C ASN A 13 7.88 -20.30 -11.50
N THR A 14 8.32 -20.22 -12.75
CA THR A 14 8.63 -21.42 -13.54
C THR A 14 9.96 -21.20 -14.25
N THR A 15 11.01 -21.73 -13.64
CA THR A 15 12.29 -21.98 -14.28
C THR A 15 12.14 -23.12 -15.29
N SER A 16 12.31 -22.83 -16.58
CA SER A 16 12.83 -23.82 -17.52
C SER A 16 13.73 -23.14 -18.55
N SER A 17 14.98 -23.58 -18.56
CA SER A 17 16.01 -23.22 -19.52
C SER A 17 15.65 -23.73 -20.91
N GLY A 18 15.63 -22.84 -21.91
CA GLY A 18 15.49 -23.21 -23.30
C GLY A 18 16.27 -22.25 -24.20
N HIS A 19 17.37 -22.74 -24.76
CA HIS A 19 18.12 -22.08 -25.83
C HIS A 19 17.20 -21.75 -27.02
N VAL A 20 17.28 -20.52 -27.51
CA VAL A 20 16.60 -20.07 -28.73
C VAL A 20 17.50 -20.36 -29.93
N SER A 21 17.07 -21.29 -30.79
CA SER A 21 17.58 -21.42 -32.16
C SER A 21 16.45 -21.13 -33.15
N LYS A 22 16.75 -20.24 -34.12
CA LYS A 22 15.85 -19.77 -35.20
C LYS A 22 15.27 -20.93 -36.03
N PRO A 23 14.07 -20.79 -36.61
CA PRO A 23 13.52 -21.79 -37.53
C PRO A 23 14.05 -21.58 -38.96
N ASP A 24 14.62 -22.64 -39.53
CA ASP A 24 14.84 -22.78 -40.97
C ASP A 24 13.57 -23.37 -41.61
N ILE A 25 13.02 -22.64 -42.58
CA ILE A 25 11.90 -23.09 -43.41
C ILE A 25 12.48 -23.95 -44.54
N LYS A 26 12.11 -25.23 -44.57
CA LYS A 26 12.20 -26.08 -45.76
C LYS A 26 10.86 -26.73 -46.05
N THR A 27 10.27 -26.32 -47.16
CA THR A 27 9.19 -26.96 -47.90
C THR A 27 9.65 -28.28 -48.50
N THR A 28 8.89 -29.36 -48.29
CA THR A 28 8.69 -30.42 -49.29
C THR A 28 7.38 -31.16 -49.01
N ASP A 29 6.64 -31.38 -50.10
CA ASP A 29 5.36 -32.07 -50.19
C ASP A 29 5.38 -33.50 -49.63
N SER A 30 4.27 -33.86 -48.97
CA SER A 30 3.73 -35.22 -49.08
C SER A 30 2.22 -35.19 -48.83
N ASN A 31 1.47 -35.51 -49.88
CA ASN A 31 0.02 -35.69 -49.89
C ASN A 31 -0.45 -36.64 -48.79
N LEU A 32 -1.09 -36.11 -47.74
CA LEU A 32 -1.93 -36.90 -46.85
C LEU A 32 -3.40 -36.69 -47.23
N LYS A 33 -3.93 -37.58 -48.08
CA LYS A 33 -5.37 -37.68 -48.31
C LYS A 33 -6.02 -38.27 -47.05
N ILE A 34 -6.63 -37.42 -46.24
CA ILE A 34 -7.54 -37.86 -45.17
C ILE A 34 -8.90 -38.14 -45.81
N THR A 35 -9.18 -39.41 -46.10
CA THR A 35 -10.51 -39.87 -46.46
C THR A 35 -11.37 -39.85 -45.19
N ILE A 36 -12.24 -38.85 -45.04
CA ILE A 36 -13.21 -38.82 -43.96
C ILE A 36 -14.31 -39.82 -44.30
N GLY A 37 -14.20 -41.01 -43.73
CA GLY A 37 -15.27 -42.00 -43.72
C GLY A 37 -16.51 -41.40 -43.07
N SER A 38 -17.57 -41.30 -43.86
CA SER A 38 -18.91 -40.91 -43.44
C SER A 38 -19.47 -41.99 -42.52
N LYS A 39 -19.44 -41.70 -41.21
CA LYS A 39 -20.47 -41.98 -40.18
C LYS A 39 -19.84 -41.80 -38.81
N CYS A 40 -19.90 -40.59 -38.26
CA CYS A 40 -19.78 -40.40 -36.83
C CYS A 40 -20.57 -39.15 -36.43
N GLU A 41 -21.40 -39.30 -35.40
CA GLU A 41 -22.47 -38.39 -35.02
C GLU A 41 -22.01 -36.94 -34.78
N PHE A 42 -22.42 -36.04 -35.67
CA PHE A 42 -22.31 -34.59 -35.52
C PHE A 42 -23.40 -34.08 -34.57
N ALA A 43 -23.32 -34.39 -33.27
CA ALA A 43 -24.28 -33.83 -32.29
C ALA A 43 -23.71 -33.49 -30.91
N LYS A 44 -22.44 -33.79 -30.60
CA LYS A 44 -21.92 -33.59 -29.22
C LYS A 44 -20.63 -32.78 -29.11
N SER A 45 -20.00 -32.39 -30.22
CA SER A 45 -18.66 -31.79 -30.18
C SER A 45 -18.64 -30.25 -30.10
N ARG A 46 -19.76 -29.57 -30.39
CA ARG A 46 -19.85 -28.10 -30.21
C ARG A 46 -20.01 -27.65 -28.75
N LEU A 47 -20.55 -28.50 -27.87
CA LEU A 47 -20.76 -28.17 -26.46
C LEU A 47 -19.46 -28.21 -25.63
N VAL A 48 -18.52 -29.09 -26.00
CA VAL A 48 -17.25 -29.28 -25.28
C VAL A 48 -16.28 -28.11 -25.54
N ILE A 49 -16.28 -27.55 -26.74
CA ILE A 49 -15.40 -26.41 -27.09
C ILE A 49 -15.85 -25.12 -26.40
N THR A 50 -17.16 -24.91 -26.20
CA THR A 50 -17.68 -23.74 -25.44
C THR A 50 -17.40 -23.86 -23.94
N PHE A 51 -17.36 -25.08 -23.39
CA PHE A 51 -17.07 -25.30 -21.95
C PHE A 51 -15.58 -25.07 -21.60
N LEU A 52 -14.68 -25.30 -22.57
CA LEU A 52 -13.24 -25.07 -22.40
C LEU A 52 -12.82 -23.58 -22.52
N LEU A 53 -13.59 -22.75 -23.24
CA LEU A 53 -13.31 -21.30 -23.32
C LEU A 53 -13.70 -20.54 -22.05
N SER A 54 -14.65 -21.02 -21.25
CA SER A 54 -15.07 -20.37 -20.00
C SER A 54 -14.09 -20.54 -18.84
N LEU A 55 -13.07 -21.39 -18.98
CA LEU A 55 -12.11 -21.70 -17.91
C LEU A 55 -10.82 -20.85 -17.97
N ILE A 56 -10.67 -19.95 -18.94
CA ILE A 56 -9.41 -19.22 -19.18
C ILE A 56 -9.46 -17.76 -18.69
N PHE A 57 -10.60 -17.26 -18.21
CA PHE A 57 -10.60 -16.04 -17.40
C PHE A 57 -10.15 -16.40 -15.99
N ALA A 58 -8.84 -16.62 -15.82
CA ALA A 58 -8.23 -16.49 -14.51
C ALA A 58 -8.51 -15.06 -14.03
N GLU A 59 -9.39 -14.94 -13.04
CA GLU A 59 -9.67 -13.66 -12.39
C GLU A 59 -8.35 -13.10 -11.90
N ALA A 60 -7.88 -12.02 -12.56
CA ALA A 60 -6.62 -11.40 -12.22
C ALA A 60 -6.69 -11.00 -10.74
N LYS A 61 -5.79 -11.57 -9.92
CA LYS A 61 -5.79 -11.28 -8.49
C LYS A 61 -5.66 -9.77 -8.31
N PRO A 62 -6.54 -9.14 -7.53
CA PRO A 62 -6.44 -7.72 -7.27
C PRO A 62 -5.06 -7.39 -6.64
N PRO A 63 -4.46 -6.24 -6.99
CA PRO A 63 -3.10 -5.94 -6.59
C PRO A 63 -3.00 -5.58 -5.10
N ASN A 64 -1.85 -5.85 -4.50
CA ASN A 64 -1.52 -5.29 -3.19
C ASN A 64 -1.19 -3.80 -3.35
N VAL A 65 -1.70 -2.97 -2.44
CA VAL A 65 -1.45 -1.52 -2.49
C VAL A 65 -0.65 -1.12 -1.26
N VAL A 66 0.55 -0.60 -1.49
CA VAL A 66 1.42 -0.08 -0.43
C VAL A 66 1.63 1.42 -0.64
N VAL A 67 1.25 2.21 0.35
CA VAL A 67 1.52 3.65 0.38
C VAL A 67 2.57 3.92 1.45
N ILE A 68 3.74 4.39 1.02
CA ILE A 68 4.82 4.80 1.91
C ILE A 68 4.81 6.33 2.00
N LEU A 69 4.49 6.86 3.17
CA LEU A 69 4.50 8.29 3.43
C LEU A 69 5.64 8.64 4.40
N THR A 70 6.56 9.47 3.94
CA THR A 70 7.59 10.10 4.77
C THR A 70 7.05 11.37 5.43
N ASP A 71 7.54 11.72 6.61
CA ASP A 71 7.23 12.98 7.28
C ASP A 71 8.37 14.00 7.05
N ASP A 72 8.00 15.25 6.74
CA ASP A 72 8.90 16.40 6.54
C ASP A 72 10.04 16.21 5.50
N GLN A 73 9.91 15.24 4.58
CA GLN A 73 10.87 15.05 3.48
C GLN A 73 10.68 16.09 2.36
N GLY A 74 11.74 16.86 2.10
CA GLY A 74 11.85 17.82 1.02
C GLY A 74 12.04 17.19 -0.36
N TYR A 75 11.91 18.01 -1.41
CA TYR A 75 12.04 17.56 -2.80
C TYR A 75 13.46 17.04 -3.13
N ALA A 76 14.48 17.67 -2.54
CA ALA A 76 15.89 17.35 -2.77
C ALA A 76 16.45 16.30 -1.78
N ASP A 77 15.62 15.75 -0.88
CA ASP A 77 16.03 14.74 0.11
C ASP A 77 15.99 13.30 -0.43
N ILE A 78 16.15 13.15 -1.75
CA ILE A 78 16.28 11.86 -2.44
C ILE A 78 17.45 11.94 -3.42
N SER A 79 18.34 10.95 -3.43
CA SER A 79 19.53 10.96 -4.29
C SER A 79 19.21 10.84 -5.78
N PHE A 80 18.01 10.40 -6.14
CA PHE A 80 17.51 10.45 -7.52
C PHE A 80 17.27 11.89 -8.03
N ASN A 81 17.09 12.88 -7.14
CA ASN A 81 16.93 14.27 -7.55
C ASN A 81 18.28 14.86 -7.98
N PRO A 82 18.42 15.48 -9.17
CA PRO A 82 19.70 16.04 -9.60
C PRO A 82 20.26 17.14 -8.69
N ASN A 83 19.42 17.79 -7.88
CA ASN A 83 19.79 18.85 -6.96
C ASN A 83 19.96 18.38 -5.50
N HIS A 84 20.07 17.08 -5.24
CA HIS A 84 20.24 16.57 -3.88
C HIS A 84 21.59 16.99 -3.27
N PRO A 85 21.66 17.24 -1.94
CA PRO A 85 22.93 17.40 -1.24
C PRO A 85 23.79 16.14 -1.34
N LYS A 86 25.12 16.29 -1.36
CA LYS A 86 26.06 15.17 -1.56
C LYS A 86 26.00 14.11 -0.46
N GLU A 87 25.54 14.50 0.72
CA GLU A 87 25.37 13.64 1.89
C GLU A 87 24.09 12.79 1.85
N VAL A 88 23.13 13.11 0.97
CA VAL A 88 21.89 12.35 0.83
C VAL A 88 22.13 11.11 -0.03
N ALA A 89 21.87 9.93 0.53
CA ALA A 89 21.94 8.66 -0.18
C ALA A 89 20.68 7.83 0.09
N THR A 90 19.91 7.54 -0.96
CA THR A 90 18.65 6.78 -0.89
C THR A 90 18.64 5.63 -1.91
N PRO A 91 19.62 4.70 -1.88
CA PRO A 91 19.81 3.72 -2.96
C PRO A 91 18.58 2.85 -3.24
N HIS A 92 17.78 2.53 -2.23
CA HIS A 92 16.55 1.77 -2.39
C HIS A 92 15.41 2.61 -3.01
N MET A 93 15.28 3.89 -2.66
CA MET A 93 14.31 4.77 -3.31
C MET A 93 14.71 5.04 -4.77
N ASP A 94 16.00 5.16 -5.04
CA ASP A 94 16.53 5.33 -6.40
C ASP A 94 16.28 4.09 -7.26
N ALA A 95 16.38 2.89 -6.68
CA ALA A 95 16.00 1.65 -7.36
C ALA A 95 14.50 1.66 -7.73
N LEU A 96 13.63 2.01 -6.78
CA LEU A 96 12.19 2.15 -7.03
C LEU A 96 11.88 3.20 -8.11
N ALA A 97 12.59 4.32 -8.13
CA ALA A 97 12.43 5.34 -9.15
C ALA A 97 12.87 4.87 -10.54
N ARG A 98 13.92 4.04 -10.64
CA ARG A 98 14.40 3.46 -11.91
C ARG A 98 13.50 2.34 -12.43
N GLU A 99 12.91 1.55 -11.54
CA GLU A 99 12.06 0.41 -11.89
C GLU A 99 10.58 0.80 -12.04
N GLY A 100 10.20 2.00 -11.62
CA GLY A 100 8.83 2.48 -11.61
C GLY A 100 8.65 3.82 -12.32
N VAL A 101 7.66 4.58 -11.85
CA VAL A 101 7.34 5.92 -12.37
C VAL A 101 7.77 6.97 -11.36
N PHE A 102 8.63 7.89 -11.77
CA PHE A 102 9.04 9.04 -10.98
C PHE A 102 8.32 10.31 -11.43
N PHE A 103 7.62 10.96 -10.50
CA PHE A 103 6.97 12.24 -10.75
C PHE A 103 7.88 13.39 -10.34
N SER A 104 8.43 14.11 -11.33
CA SER A 104 9.24 15.31 -11.07
C SER A 104 8.41 16.51 -10.59
N GLN A 105 7.08 16.45 -10.71
CA GLN A 105 6.13 17.50 -10.38
C GLN A 105 4.94 16.93 -9.58
N ALA A 106 5.23 16.43 -8.38
CA ALA A 106 4.22 15.93 -7.43
C ALA A 106 4.02 16.91 -6.27
N TYR A 107 2.76 17.21 -5.96
CA TYR A 107 2.39 18.22 -4.97
C TYR A 107 1.49 17.62 -3.88
N THR A 108 1.64 18.10 -2.65
CA THR A 108 0.73 17.79 -1.55
C THR A 108 -0.37 18.84 -1.47
N SER A 109 -1.57 18.44 -1.05
CA SER A 109 -2.70 19.39 -0.91
C SER A 109 -2.53 20.35 0.27
N GLY A 110 -1.61 20.05 1.20
CA GLY A 110 -1.28 20.86 2.37
C GLY A 110 0.24 21.01 2.55
N ALA A 111 0.65 22.04 3.28
CA ALA A 111 2.06 22.34 3.56
C ALA A 111 2.56 21.76 4.90
N VAL A 112 1.69 21.16 5.70
CA VAL A 112 2.02 20.62 7.04
C VAL A 112 1.28 19.30 7.30
N CYS A 113 1.75 18.52 8.29
CA CYS A 113 1.42 17.10 8.46
C CYS A 113 -0.08 16.75 8.36
N SER A 114 -0.94 17.35 9.19
CA SER A 114 -2.37 16.98 9.26
C SER A 114 -3.16 17.34 8.00
N PRO A 115 -3.04 18.57 7.44
CA PRO A 115 -3.53 18.90 6.11
C PRO A 115 -3.18 17.88 5.02
N THR A 116 -1.92 17.48 4.91
CA THR A 116 -1.46 16.53 3.88
C THR A 116 -2.08 15.14 4.07
N ARG A 117 -2.11 14.63 5.31
CA ARG A 117 -2.67 13.32 5.63
C ARG A 117 -4.19 13.30 5.40
N ALA A 118 -4.89 14.38 5.74
CA ALA A 118 -6.30 14.53 5.45
C ALA A 118 -6.58 14.54 3.94
N GLY A 119 -5.80 15.32 3.16
CA GLY A 119 -5.92 15.34 1.71
C GLY A 119 -5.72 13.96 1.07
N LEU A 120 -4.69 13.23 1.49
CA LEU A 120 -4.39 11.88 1.01
C LEU A 120 -5.52 10.88 1.35
N MET A 121 -6.00 10.90 2.59
CA MET A 121 -6.96 9.90 3.07
C MET A 121 -8.39 10.18 2.65
N LEU A 122 -8.75 11.43 2.38
CA LEU A 122 -10.11 11.81 2.00
C LEU A 122 -10.26 12.09 0.50
N GLY A 123 -9.16 12.31 -0.23
CA GLY A 123 -9.21 12.69 -1.64
C GLY A 123 -9.81 14.07 -1.89
N LEU A 124 -9.73 14.97 -0.90
CA LEU A 124 -10.35 16.30 -0.94
C LEU A 124 -9.53 17.30 -0.14
N TYR A 125 -9.61 18.57 -0.54
CA TYR A 125 -8.95 19.68 0.16
C TYR A 125 -9.35 19.72 1.63
N GLN A 126 -8.36 19.62 2.51
CA GLN A 126 -8.51 19.59 3.97
C GLN A 126 -9.28 20.79 4.56
N GLN A 127 -9.31 21.92 3.85
CA GLN A 127 -10.07 23.13 4.21
C GLN A 127 -11.57 22.84 4.28
N ARG A 128 -12.08 21.87 3.51
CA ARG A 128 -13.48 21.41 3.57
C ARG A 128 -13.85 20.78 4.92
N LEU A 129 -12.85 20.37 5.70
CA LEU A 129 -13.00 19.83 7.04
C LEU A 129 -12.54 20.80 8.14
N GLY A 130 -12.10 22.00 7.76
CA GLY A 130 -11.56 22.98 8.69
C GLY A 130 -10.19 22.61 9.29
N ILE A 131 -9.39 21.80 8.58
CA ILE A 131 -8.02 21.43 8.98
C ILE A 131 -7.04 22.31 8.20
N TYR A 132 -6.55 23.39 8.84
CA TYR A 132 -5.66 24.36 8.20
C TYR A 132 -4.22 24.22 8.69
N THR A 133 -4.03 23.81 9.93
CA THR A 133 -2.73 23.69 10.59
C THR A 133 -2.47 22.26 11.05
N ALA A 134 -1.21 21.94 11.40
CA ALA A 134 -0.89 20.67 12.04
C ALA A 134 -1.65 20.48 13.37
N GLY A 135 -1.88 21.56 14.12
CA GLY A 135 -2.61 21.50 15.39
C GLY A 135 -4.08 21.12 15.21
N ASP A 136 -4.69 21.54 14.10
CA ASP A 136 -6.10 21.26 13.81
C ASP A 136 -6.40 19.78 13.60
N GLY A 137 -5.41 19.00 13.13
CA GLY A 137 -5.58 17.57 12.97
C GLY A 137 -5.95 16.87 14.27
N GLY A 138 -5.56 17.42 15.43
CA GLY A 138 -5.94 16.87 16.73
C GLY A 138 -7.44 16.91 17.02
N ARG A 139 -8.16 17.90 16.45
CA ARG A 139 -9.63 18.01 16.60
C ARG A 139 -10.39 16.93 15.85
N GLY A 140 -9.73 16.28 14.88
CA GLY A 140 -10.38 15.37 13.96
C GLY A 140 -11.38 16.07 13.05
N PHE A 141 -12.31 15.29 12.50
CA PHE A 141 -13.38 15.74 11.62
C PHE A 141 -14.62 14.87 11.86
N ASN A 142 -15.70 15.11 11.11
CA ASN A 142 -16.92 14.31 11.21
C ASN A 142 -16.60 12.80 11.07
N PRO A 143 -16.83 11.96 12.11
CA PRO A 143 -16.53 10.52 12.07
C PRO A 143 -17.39 9.74 11.06
N GLN A 144 -18.45 10.31 10.52
CA GLN A 144 -19.24 9.67 9.46
C GLN A 144 -18.64 9.89 8.07
N THR A 145 -17.69 10.81 7.90
CA THR A 145 -17.01 11.02 6.62
C THR A 145 -16.16 9.80 6.27
N LYS A 146 -16.40 9.17 5.12
CA LYS A 146 -15.59 8.04 4.66
C LYS A 146 -14.19 8.49 4.29
N ILE A 147 -13.21 7.62 4.54
CA ILE A 147 -11.82 7.79 4.12
C ILE A 147 -11.40 6.60 3.25
N LEU A 148 -10.24 6.69 2.61
CA LEU A 148 -9.68 5.72 1.66
C LEU A 148 -9.99 4.25 1.99
N PRO A 149 -9.68 3.70 3.18
CA PRO A 149 -9.95 2.29 3.47
C PRO A 149 -11.43 1.90 3.38
N SER A 150 -12.36 2.83 3.59
CA SER A 150 -13.81 2.59 3.44
C SER A 150 -14.26 2.34 1.99
N PHE A 151 -13.38 2.58 1.01
CA PHE A 151 -13.64 2.40 -0.42
C PHE A 151 -12.91 1.18 -1.00
N LEU A 152 -12.13 0.46 -0.19
CA LEU A 152 -11.47 -0.76 -0.62
C LEU A 152 -12.51 -1.87 -0.89
N PRO A 153 -12.25 -2.77 -1.85
CA PRO A 153 -13.08 -3.95 -2.04
C PRO A 153 -13.14 -4.81 -0.77
N ASN A 154 -14.27 -5.46 -0.51
CA ASN A 154 -14.52 -6.21 0.74
C ASN A 154 -13.53 -7.36 1.02
N ASN A 155 -12.77 -7.81 0.02
CA ASN A 155 -11.77 -8.86 0.16
C ASN A 155 -10.37 -8.34 0.52
N TYR A 156 -10.16 -7.02 0.57
CA TYR A 156 -8.92 -6.42 1.04
C TYR A 156 -8.83 -6.47 2.56
N ASN A 157 -7.64 -6.76 3.08
CA ASN A 157 -7.30 -6.44 4.46
C ASN A 157 -6.46 -5.16 4.50
N SER A 158 -6.76 -4.25 5.43
CA SER A 158 -6.13 -2.93 5.47
C SER A 158 -5.44 -2.66 6.81
N THR A 159 -4.25 -2.06 6.75
CA THR A 159 -3.53 -1.62 7.95
C THR A 159 -2.96 -0.22 7.80
N VAL A 160 -2.90 0.51 8.92
CA VAL A 160 -2.11 1.73 9.05
C VAL A 160 -1.01 1.54 10.09
N ILE A 161 0.21 1.88 9.69
CA ILE A 161 1.40 1.76 10.52
C ILE A 161 2.08 3.12 10.61
N GLY A 162 2.32 3.58 11.84
CA GLY A 162 3.01 4.84 12.14
C GLY A 162 2.08 6.03 12.43
N LYS A 163 2.42 7.20 11.90
CA LYS A 163 1.78 8.47 12.28
C LYS A 163 0.39 8.63 11.67
N TRP A 164 -0.63 8.78 12.52
CA TRP A 164 -2.02 8.98 12.07
C TRP A 164 -2.38 10.45 11.87
N HIS A 165 -2.26 11.25 12.93
CA HIS A 165 -2.39 12.71 12.94
C HIS A 165 -3.68 13.31 12.31
N MET A 166 -4.80 12.60 12.42
CA MET A 166 -6.13 13.03 11.95
C MET A 166 -7.23 12.94 13.03
N GLY A 167 -6.87 13.03 14.31
CA GLY A 167 -7.81 13.21 15.42
C GLY A 167 -7.41 12.41 16.64
N LEU A 168 -7.33 13.06 17.81
CA LEU A 168 -6.84 12.43 19.04
C LEU A 168 -7.79 11.34 19.56
N ASP A 169 -7.21 10.34 20.22
CA ASP A 169 -7.94 9.26 20.90
C ASP A 169 -8.41 9.66 22.31
N THR A 170 -8.77 10.94 22.51
CA THR A 170 -9.13 11.52 23.83
C THR A 170 -10.53 11.13 24.31
N ASP A 171 -11.37 10.58 23.43
CA ASP A 171 -12.76 10.21 23.72
C ASP A 171 -12.92 8.72 24.06
N TYR A 172 -11.87 8.09 24.62
CA TYR A 172 -11.92 6.70 25.06
C TYR A 172 -13.13 6.44 25.97
N PRO A 173 -13.86 5.31 25.81
CA PRO A 173 -13.59 4.19 24.90
C PRO A 173 -14.18 4.34 23.49
N LYS A 174 -14.83 5.47 23.17
CA LYS A 174 -15.48 5.67 21.86
C LYS A 174 -14.47 5.67 20.73
N LEU A 175 -13.31 6.29 20.95
CA LEU A 175 -12.18 6.28 20.01
C LEU A 175 -12.60 6.76 18.62
N SER A 176 -13.39 7.84 18.52
CA SER A 176 -14.12 8.19 17.29
C SER A 176 -13.22 8.46 16.10
N MET A 177 -12.00 8.94 16.34
CA MET A 177 -11.00 9.22 15.31
C MET A 177 -9.92 8.15 15.15
N HIS A 178 -10.02 7.06 15.93
CA HIS A 178 -9.08 5.95 15.88
C HIS A 178 -9.15 5.22 14.54
N ALA A 179 -8.00 4.90 13.95
CA ALA A 179 -7.89 4.29 12.61
C ALA A 179 -8.89 3.15 12.35
N LEU A 180 -9.03 2.21 13.30
CA LEU A 180 -9.99 1.10 13.20
C LEU A 180 -11.44 1.56 13.06
N ASN A 181 -11.83 2.61 13.79
CA ASN A 181 -13.17 3.19 13.69
C ASN A 181 -13.33 4.09 12.44
N ARG A 182 -12.26 4.26 11.65
CA ARG A 182 -12.26 4.98 10.36
C ARG A 182 -12.16 4.05 9.15
N GLY A 183 -12.21 2.73 9.37
CA GLY A 183 -12.32 1.73 8.30
C GLY A 183 -11.06 0.90 8.06
N PHE A 184 -9.98 1.10 8.82
CA PHE A 184 -8.86 0.16 8.80
C PHE A 184 -9.19 -1.11 9.59
N ASP A 185 -8.67 -2.26 9.17
CA ASP A 185 -8.87 -3.56 9.85
C ASP A 185 -7.84 -3.77 10.97
N GLU A 186 -6.59 -3.32 10.73
CA GLU A 186 -5.48 -3.38 11.67
C GLU A 186 -4.82 -2.00 11.84
N CYS A 187 -4.16 -1.77 12.96
CA CYS A 187 -3.23 -0.65 13.07
C CYS A 187 -2.07 -0.90 14.03
N TYR A 188 -0.92 -0.31 13.72
CA TYR A 188 0.20 -0.09 14.64
C TYR A 188 0.54 1.42 14.60
N LYS A 189 -0.19 2.25 15.35
CA LYS A 189 -0.24 3.70 15.07
C LYS A 189 -0.08 4.59 16.29
N PHE A 190 0.44 5.79 16.07
CA PHE A 190 0.50 6.87 17.06
C PHE A 190 -0.06 8.18 16.51
N MET A 191 -0.42 9.10 17.41
CA MET A 191 -1.16 10.31 17.05
C MET A 191 -0.31 11.48 16.52
N GLY A 192 1.01 11.43 16.72
CA GLY A 192 1.99 12.27 16.01
C GLY A 192 1.96 13.77 16.30
N ARG A 193 1.18 14.22 17.29
CA ARG A 193 1.08 15.64 17.62
C ARG A 193 2.37 16.09 18.32
N GLY A 194 3.19 16.86 17.60
CA GLY A 194 4.45 17.39 18.11
C GLY A 194 5.62 16.41 18.09
N GLY A 195 5.52 15.30 17.35
CA GLY A 195 6.57 14.27 17.24
C GLY A 195 6.45 13.14 18.26
N HIS A 196 7.16 12.05 18.00
CA HIS A 196 7.25 10.86 18.86
C HIS A 196 8.73 10.53 19.08
N ASP A 197 9.08 10.12 20.30
CA ASP A 197 10.43 9.68 20.62
C ASP A 197 10.78 8.38 19.87
N TYR A 198 12.01 8.25 19.39
CA TYR A 198 12.40 7.10 18.59
C TYR A 198 12.65 5.83 19.40
N PHE A 199 12.88 5.93 20.71
CA PHE A 199 13.29 4.82 21.56
C PHE A 199 12.30 4.55 22.71
N LYS A 200 11.45 5.52 23.03
CA LYS A 200 10.50 5.45 24.15
C LYS A 200 9.07 5.71 23.68
N LEU A 201 8.08 5.16 24.39
CA LEU A 201 6.66 5.42 24.15
C LEU A 201 6.21 6.78 24.70
N GLN A 202 6.89 7.85 24.27
CA GLN A 202 6.66 9.21 24.74
C GLN A 202 6.59 10.20 23.57
N GLY A 203 5.79 11.25 23.74
CA GLY A 203 5.78 12.39 22.84
C GLY A 203 6.81 13.42 23.27
N VAL A 204 7.13 14.34 22.36
CA VAL A 204 8.08 15.43 22.65
C VAL A 204 7.55 16.39 23.74
N LYS A 205 6.22 16.43 23.94
CA LYS A 205 5.54 17.25 24.96
C LYS A 205 4.89 16.42 26.09
N GLY A 206 5.41 15.21 26.37
CA GLY A 206 4.93 14.32 27.43
C GLY A 206 4.25 13.04 26.90
N THR A 207 3.79 12.20 27.82
CA THR A 207 3.31 10.83 27.55
C THR A 207 1.88 10.74 27.02
N ASP A 208 1.08 11.78 27.20
CA ASP A 208 -0.37 11.73 26.96
C ASP A 208 -0.76 11.87 25.48
N TYR A 209 0.16 12.40 24.65
CA TYR A 209 -0.11 12.73 23.25
C TYR A 209 0.49 11.76 22.23
N ALA A 210 1.16 10.71 22.69
CA ALA A 210 1.91 9.81 21.81
C ALA A 210 1.91 8.33 22.21
N PRO A 211 0.81 7.72 22.70
CA PRO A 211 0.78 6.26 22.77
C PRO A 211 0.85 5.64 21.37
N ILE A 212 1.65 4.58 21.25
CA ILE A 212 1.52 3.62 20.15
C ILE A 212 0.43 2.64 20.51
N TYR A 213 -0.51 2.44 19.58
CA TYR A 213 -1.56 1.45 19.67
C TYR A 213 -1.29 0.31 18.70
N ARG A 214 -1.36 -0.93 19.19
CA ARG A 214 -1.63 -2.10 18.35
C ARG A 214 -3.13 -2.35 18.42
N ASN A 215 -3.85 -2.08 17.33
CA ASN A 215 -5.30 -2.08 17.30
C ASN A 215 -5.88 -1.18 18.42
N LYS A 216 -6.74 -1.70 19.30
CA LYS A 216 -7.29 -0.92 20.44
C LYS A 216 -6.43 -1.00 21.70
N THR A 217 -5.31 -1.71 21.66
CA THR A 217 -4.43 -1.92 22.82
C THR A 217 -3.29 -0.91 22.80
N ARG A 218 -3.22 -0.05 23.81
CA ARG A 218 -2.07 0.82 24.06
C ARG A 218 -0.88 -0.03 24.49
N LEU A 219 0.26 0.13 23.83
CA LEU A 219 1.49 -0.53 24.24
C LEU A 219 1.99 0.04 25.57
N LYS A 220 2.60 -0.82 26.39
CA LYS A 220 3.32 -0.42 27.60
C LYS A 220 4.81 -0.36 27.31
N ASP A 221 5.56 0.34 28.14
CA ASP A 221 7.03 0.44 27.99
C ASP A 221 7.71 -0.93 27.99
N SER A 222 7.17 -1.92 28.72
CA SER A 222 7.63 -3.31 28.71
C SER A 222 7.48 -4.02 27.35
N ASP A 223 6.58 -3.53 26.51
CA ASP A 223 6.18 -4.16 25.25
C ASP A 223 6.82 -3.46 24.04
N TYR A 224 7.65 -2.44 24.29
CA TYR A 224 8.30 -1.64 23.26
C TYR A 224 9.81 -1.58 23.48
N SER A 225 10.56 -1.94 22.44
CA SER A 225 12.01 -1.81 22.42
C SER A 225 12.49 -1.56 20.99
N GLY A 226 13.70 -1.03 20.86
CA GLY A 226 14.31 -0.73 19.57
C GLY A 226 14.03 0.68 19.06
N TYR A 227 14.34 0.88 17.78
CA TYR A 227 14.21 2.17 17.09
C TYR A 227 12.89 2.23 16.32
N LEU A 228 12.10 3.30 16.52
CA LEU A 228 10.74 3.44 16.00
C LEU A 228 10.65 3.15 14.50
N THR A 229 11.50 3.74 13.68
CA THR A 229 11.49 3.52 12.22
C THR A 229 11.70 2.05 11.85
N THR A 230 12.59 1.37 12.57
CA THR A 230 12.82 -0.08 12.39
C THR A 230 11.58 -0.86 12.79
N ARG A 231 10.99 -0.54 13.95
CA ARG A 231 9.75 -1.17 14.42
C ARG A 231 8.59 -1.00 13.44
N LEU A 232 8.37 0.20 12.90
CA LEU A 232 7.33 0.43 11.89
C LEU A 232 7.54 -0.44 10.64
N THR A 233 8.79 -0.59 10.21
CA THR A 233 9.14 -1.43 9.06
C THR A 233 8.92 -2.91 9.36
N GLU A 234 9.31 -3.39 10.53
CA GLU A 234 9.08 -4.78 10.96
C GLU A 234 7.58 -5.11 11.05
N GLU A 235 6.75 -4.20 11.57
CA GLU A 235 5.30 -4.40 11.60
C GLU A 235 4.71 -4.44 10.18
N ALA A 236 5.25 -3.66 9.24
CA ALA A 236 4.84 -3.66 7.85
C ALA A 236 5.21 -4.97 7.14
N VAL A 237 6.45 -5.44 7.30
CA VAL A 237 6.90 -6.73 6.76
C VAL A 237 6.06 -7.88 7.33
N ALA A 238 5.89 -7.91 8.66
CA ALA A 238 5.07 -8.93 9.31
C ALA A 238 3.61 -8.90 8.83
N PHE A 239 3.05 -7.73 8.53
CA PHE A 239 1.72 -7.63 7.93
C PHE A 239 1.68 -8.23 6.53
N ILE A 240 2.63 -7.89 5.66
CA ILE A 240 2.72 -8.41 4.29
C ILE A 240 2.82 -9.94 4.30
N GLU A 241 3.66 -10.52 5.15
CA GLU A 241 3.82 -11.98 5.30
C GLU A 241 2.51 -12.66 5.74
N ARG A 242 1.74 -12.03 6.63
CA ARG A 242 0.42 -12.57 7.05
C ARG A 242 -0.65 -12.47 5.97
N GLN A 243 -0.49 -11.58 4.99
CA GLN A 243 -1.47 -11.33 3.92
C GLN A 243 -1.16 -12.07 2.61
N GLU A 244 -0.21 -13.01 2.56
CA GLU A 244 0.19 -13.70 1.32
C GLU A 244 -0.98 -14.23 0.45
N GLN A 245 -2.10 -14.61 1.06
CA GLN A 245 -3.24 -15.23 0.39
C GLN A 245 -4.40 -14.25 0.10
N LYS A 246 -4.32 -12.98 0.52
CA LYS A 246 -5.38 -11.99 0.36
C LYS A 246 -4.81 -10.67 -0.16
N PRO A 247 -5.53 -9.93 -1.02
CA PRO A 247 -5.10 -8.60 -1.37
C PRO A 247 -5.09 -7.71 -0.12
N PHE A 248 -4.16 -6.76 -0.06
CA PHE A 248 -4.07 -5.86 1.08
C PHE A 248 -3.83 -4.41 0.71
N PHE A 249 -4.17 -3.52 1.65
CA PHE A 249 -3.80 -2.12 1.65
C PHE A 249 -2.93 -1.81 2.88
N LEU A 250 -1.69 -1.41 2.65
CA LEU A 250 -0.76 -0.97 3.69
C LEU A 250 -0.51 0.52 3.55
N TYR A 251 -0.93 1.29 4.55
CA TYR A 251 -0.51 2.68 4.70
C TYR A 251 0.60 2.78 5.74
N LEU A 252 1.86 2.80 5.27
CA LEU A 252 3.06 2.93 6.09
C LEU A 252 3.48 4.39 6.13
N ALA A 253 3.20 5.05 7.25
CA ALA A 253 3.45 6.46 7.43
C ALA A 253 4.46 6.68 8.54
N TYR A 254 5.72 6.85 8.16
CA TYR A 254 6.84 7.05 9.10
C TYR A 254 6.65 8.28 9.99
#